data_AF-A0A9K3PP65-F1
#
_entry.id   AF-A0A9K3PP65-F1
#
_cell.length_a   1.000
_cell.length_b   1.000
_cell.length_c   1.000
_cell.angle_alpha   90.00
_cell.angle_beta   90.00
_cell.angle_gamma   90.00
#
_symmetry.space_group_name_H-M   'P 1'
#
loop_
_entity.id
_entity.type
_entity.pdbx_description
1 polymer ?
#
loop_
_entity_poly.entity_id
_entity_poly.type
_entity_poly.pdbx_seq_one_letter_code
_entity_poly.pdbx_strand_id
1 'polypeptide(L)'
;MASSTPTPSPKGRLPNENAATMTMKESSSGPLIVAKAIIDIWSTVRQCEPPSHTKTDHIRLITIAGSHYCEKVRWVLDMLERDNSNPYYYTEDGHPPGLHSYEPLKVSNQQASITPMVVLPKKDGSPKNTVLWESSKIVLQLMPSLHPEDIADQVKAIEADLGKRLGPAVRCHSYYHLLGDLKKYQTSTEAIAADPRKMASVEAILWAKFLPNGLAKGISKALGVNEETNHASVNEMKAVFAEMSKKLEENGGQYLMDSKSKSYGFTAADLTLAALSYPYLRPPEMEFWLSDEEKLPPEVRSLGDQLRATKAGQHVLKVYKEHRPTNENGVAVMKYADRNRTFWQWLSGSR
;
A
#
# COMPACT_ATOMS: atom_id res chain seq x y z
N MET A 1 -21.95 -47.41 -20.61
CA MET A 1 -21.17 -46.66 -19.60
C MET A 1 -20.37 -45.60 -20.34
N ALA A 2 -20.96 -44.42 -20.51
CA ALA A 2 -20.29 -43.29 -21.15
C ALA A 2 -19.54 -42.50 -20.08
N SER A 3 -18.22 -42.51 -20.18
CA SER A 3 -17.30 -41.73 -19.35
C SER A 3 -17.55 -40.24 -19.60
N SER A 4 -18.16 -39.57 -18.62
CA SER A 4 -18.30 -38.12 -18.60
C SER A 4 -16.94 -37.52 -18.22
N THR A 5 -16.25 -36.96 -19.20
CA THR A 5 -15.13 -36.05 -18.98
C THR A 5 -15.59 -34.87 -18.11
N PRO A 6 -14.87 -34.52 -17.03
CA PRO A 6 -15.24 -33.39 -16.20
C PRO A 6 -15.01 -32.10 -16.99
N THR A 7 -16.10 -31.34 -17.16
CA THR A 7 -16.09 -29.94 -17.61
C THR A 7 -15.12 -29.12 -16.75
N PRO A 8 -14.27 -28.27 -17.33
CA PRO A 8 -13.42 -27.38 -16.54
C PRO A 8 -14.30 -26.47 -15.68
N SER A 9 -14.00 -26.47 -14.38
CA SER A 9 -14.56 -25.54 -13.39
C SER A 9 -14.45 -24.10 -13.91
N PRO A 10 -15.48 -23.26 -13.74
CA PRO A 10 -15.41 -21.86 -14.15
C PRO A 10 -14.22 -21.20 -13.43
N LYS A 11 -13.34 -20.52 -14.18
CA LYS A 11 -12.22 -19.75 -13.64
C LYS A 11 -12.73 -18.93 -12.45
N GLY A 12 -12.29 -19.28 -11.24
CA GLY A 12 -12.72 -18.61 -10.00
C GLY A 12 -12.54 -17.11 -10.14
N ARG A 13 -13.57 -16.35 -9.76
CA ARG A 13 -13.57 -14.89 -9.91
C ARG A 13 -12.50 -14.30 -8.98
N LEU A 14 -11.62 -13.45 -9.52
CA LEU A 14 -10.70 -12.69 -8.69
C LEU A 14 -11.49 -11.78 -7.72
N PRO A 15 -10.93 -11.51 -6.53
CA PRO A 15 -11.53 -10.58 -5.57
C PRO A 15 -11.67 -9.19 -6.20
N ASN A 16 -12.64 -8.41 -5.73
CA ASN A 16 -12.84 -7.04 -6.22
C ASN A 16 -11.56 -6.21 -6.03
N GLU A 17 -11.15 -5.50 -7.09
CA GLU A 17 -9.97 -4.64 -7.08
C GLU A 17 -10.04 -3.60 -5.96
N ASN A 18 -11.24 -3.08 -5.69
CA ASN A 18 -11.55 -2.16 -4.59
C ASN A 18 -12.83 -2.58 -3.87
N ALA A 19 -12.91 -2.29 -2.56
CA ALA A 19 -14.22 -2.16 -1.92
C ALA A 19 -14.93 -0.96 -2.58
N ALA A 20 -16.24 -1.04 -2.75
CA ALA A 20 -17.02 0.10 -3.26
C ALA A 20 -16.65 1.37 -2.47
N THR A 21 -16.47 2.49 -3.17
CA THR A 21 -16.17 3.79 -2.53
C THR A 21 -17.21 4.04 -1.44
N MET A 22 -16.76 4.14 -0.19
CA MET A 22 -17.68 4.37 0.91
C MET A 22 -18.26 5.77 0.78
N THR A 23 -19.58 5.87 0.85
CA THR A 23 -20.26 7.16 0.94
C THR A 23 -20.23 7.68 2.37
N MET A 24 -20.29 9.00 2.56
CA MET A 24 -20.40 9.59 3.89
C MET A 24 -21.61 9.08 4.69
N LYS A 25 -22.70 8.70 4.01
CA LYS A 25 -23.90 8.14 4.65
C LYS A 25 -23.63 6.77 5.30
N GLU A 26 -22.70 6.00 4.75
CA GLU A 26 -22.28 4.70 5.30
C GLU A 26 -21.26 4.88 6.43
N SER A 27 -20.35 5.87 6.32
CA SER A 27 -19.37 6.20 7.37
C SER A 27 -19.98 6.93 8.59
N SER A 28 -21.19 7.46 8.44
CA SER A 28 -21.95 8.17 9.48
C SER A 28 -23.08 7.34 10.10
N SER A 29 -22.89 6.02 10.21
CA SER A 29 -23.84 5.14 10.89
C SER A 29 -23.18 4.33 12.03
N GLY A 30 -23.89 4.18 13.15
CA GLY A 30 -23.51 3.31 14.26
C GLY A 30 -22.18 3.67 14.97
N PRO A 31 -21.36 2.67 15.38
CA PRO A 31 -20.16 2.89 16.20
C PRO A 31 -19.04 3.69 15.50
N LEU A 32 -19.11 3.85 14.18
CA LEU A 32 -18.15 4.61 13.38
C LEU A 32 -18.24 6.13 13.61
N ILE A 33 -19.42 6.66 13.93
CA ILE A 33 -19.60 8.09 14.28
C ILE A 33 -18.85 8.42 15.57
N VAL A 34 -18.99 7.57 16.58
CA VAL A 34 -18.32 7.75 17.88
C VAL A 34 -16.81 7.62 17.70
N ALA A 35 -16.36 6.64 16.91
CA ALA A 35 -14.95 6.48 16.56
C ALA A 35 -14.40 7.76 15.89
N LYS A 36 -15.11 8.31 14.91
CA LYS A 36 -14.73 9.56 14.24
C LYS A 36 -14.61 10.72 15.23
N ALA A 37 -15.60 10.92 16.09
CA ALA A 37 -15.57 12.00 17.09
C ALA A 37 -14.37 11.86 18.03
N ILE A 38 -14.07 10.64 18.48
CA ILE A 38 -12.90 10.35 19.31
C ILE A 38 -11.60 10.65 18.53
N ILE A 39 -11.49 10.20 17.28
CA ILE A 39 -10.31 10.44 16.43
C ILE A 39 -10.08 11.94 16.20
N ASP A 40 -11.13 12.72 15.93
CA ASP A 40 -11.02 14.17 15.72
C ASP A 40 -10.58 14.91 17.01
N ILE A 41 -10.98 14.42 18.18
CA ILE A 41 -10.61 15.01 19.47
C ILE A 41 -9.14 14.72 19.79
N TRP A 42 -8.70 13.49 19.55
CA TRP A 42 -7.42 12.97 20.06
C TRP A 42 -6.33 12.84 19.01
N SER A 43 -6.63 13.12 17.73
CA SER A 43 -5.66 13.06 16.65
C SER A 43 -5.53 14.37 15.87
N THR A 44 -4.32 14.73 15.46
CA THR A 44 -4.07 15.85 14.54
C THR A 44 -2.83 15.58 13.73
N VAL A 45 -2.91 15.75 12.41
CA VAL A 45 -1.71 15.65 11.58
C VAL A 45 -0.85 16.87 11.79
N ARG A 46 0.34 16.63 12.33
CA ARG A 46 1.42 17.61 12.37
C ARG A 46 2.32 17.41 11.16
N GLN A 47 2.60 18.50 10.48
CA GLN A 47 3.63 18.54 9.45
C GLN A 47 4.99 18.26 10.11
N CYS A 48 5.80 17.39 9.50
CA CYS A 48 7.19 17.24 9.92
C CYS A 48 7.95 18.54 9.61
N GLU A 49 8.99 18.82 10.38
CA GLU A 49 9.92 19.89 10.03
C GLU A 49 10.62 19.56 8.70
N PRO A 50 10.90 20.57 7.85
CA PRO A 50 11.78 20.41 6.70
C PRO A 50 13.09 19.71 7.08
N PRO A 51 13.54 18.68 6.34
CA PRO A 51 14.82 18.03 6.64
C PRO A 51 16.03 18.90 6.26
N SER A 52 15.84 19.96 5.47
CA SER A 52 16.86 20.97 5.16
C SER A 52 16.23 22.30 4.72
N HIS A 53 17.05 23.34 4.60
CA HIS A 53 16.62 24.65 4.11
C HIS A 53 16.21 24.67 2.62
N THR A 54 16.60 23.65 1.84
CA THR A 54 16.22 23.53 0.43
C THR A 54 14.87 22.82 0.24
N LYS A 55 14.31 22.24 1.30
CA LYS A 55 13.06 21.49 1.27
C LYS A 55 11.90 22.35 1.76
N THR A 56 11.36 23.17 0.88
CA THR A 56 10.35 24.18 1.22
C THR A 56 8.91 23.70 1.03
N ASP A 57 8.72 22.68 0.20
CA ASP A 57 7.41 22.36 -0.35
C ASP A 57 6.86 21.07 0.27
N HIS A 58 5.91 21.22 1.20
CA HIS A 58 5.36 20.08 1.93
C HIS A 58 4.30 19.31 1.16
N ILE A 59 4.48 17.99 1.07
CA ILE A 59 3.47 17.04 0.62
C ILE A 59 2.91 16.27 1.82
N ARG A 60 1.59 16.13 1.91
CA ARG A 60 0.95 15.20 2.85
C ARG A 60 0.52 13.93 2.13
N LEU A 61 1.06 12.79 2.53
CA LEU A 61 0.66 11.47 2.06
C LEU A 61 -0.30 10.82 3.06
N ILE A 62 -1.52 10.48 2.64
CA ILE A 62 -2.51 9.76 3.46
C ILE A 62 -2.51 8.28 3.05
N THR A 63 -2.34 7.38 4.02
CA THR A 63 -2.16 5.95 3.77
C THR A 63 -3.00 5.05 4.66
N ILE A 64 -3.20 3.81 4.18
CA ILE A 64 -3.24 2.67 5.08
C ILE A 64 -1.79 2.29 5.36
N ALA A 65 -1.35 2.36 6.61
CA ALA A 65 0.08 2.25 6.96
C ALA A 65 0.74 0.97 6.40
N GLY A 66 0.13 -0.20 6.58
CA GLY A 66 0.64 -1.48 6.06
C GLY A 66 0.31 -1.79 4.59
N SER A 67 -0.16 -0.82 3.79
CA SER A 67 -0.60 -1.09 2.42
C SER A 67 0.52 -1.10 1.39
N HIS A 68 0.56 -2.17 0.60
CA HIS A 68 1.42 -2.36 -0.58
C HIS A 68 1.15 -1.39 -1.73
N TYR A 69 -0.07 -0.87 -1.86
CA TYR A 69 -0.34 0.22 -2.81
C TYR A 69 0.26 1.55 -2.36
N CYS A 70 0.31 1.79 -1.05
CA CYS A 70 0.88 3.02 -0.49
C CYS A 70 2.41 3.01 -0.59
N GLU A 71 3.04 1.83 -0.52
CA GLU A 71 4.49 1.71 -0.64
C GLU A 71 5.03 2.24 -1.97
N LYS A 72 4.31 2.03 -3.07
CA LYS A 72 4.65 2.60 -4.38
C LYS A 72 4.79 4.12 -4.33
N VAL A 73 3.91 4.81 -3.60
CA VAL A 73 3.93 6.27 -3.48
C VAL A 73 4.98 6.73 -2.45
N ARG A 74 5.16 6.00 -1.34
CA ARG A 74 6.23 6.26 -0.37
C ARG A 74 7.59 6.24 -1.03
N TRP A 75 7.86 5.22 -1.84
CA TRP A 75 9.13 5.05 -2.54
C TRP A 75 9.44 6.28 -3.41
N VAL A 76 8.47 6.72 -4.20
CA VAL A 76 8.60 7.90 -5.06
C VAL A 76 8.84 9.17 -4.24
N LEU A 77 8.09 9.37 -3.16
CA LEU A 77 8.30 10.53 -2.29
C LEU A 77 9.65 10.51 -1.60
N ASP A 78 10.13 9.35 -1.15
CA ASP A 78 11.47 9.23 -0.59
C ASP A 78 12.57 9.50 -1.62
N MET A 79 12.37 9.12 -2.88
CA MET A 79 13.31 9.45 -3.97
C MET A 79 13.33 10.96 -4.24
N LEU A 80 12.16 11.62 -4.25
CA LEU A 80 12.06 13.08 -4.39
C LEU A 80 12.68 13.83 -3.22
N GLU A 81 12.46 13.37 -1.99
CA GLU A 81 13.05 13.99 -0.80
C GLU A 81 14.59 13.85 -0.81
N ARG A 82 15.13 12.76 -1.36
CA ARG A 82 16.59 12.58 -1.54
C ARG A 82 17.22 13.42 -2.63
N ASP A 83 16.46 13.74 -3.66
CA ASP A 83 16.96 14.58 -4.74
C ASP A 83 17.16 16.01 -4.22
N ASN A 84 18.41 16.43 -4.07
CA ASN A 84 18.77 17.76 -3.58
C ASN A 84 18.31 18.89 -4.51
N SER A 85 17.99 18.58 -5.77
CA SER A 85 17.45 19.55 -6.72
C SER A 85 15.93 19.77 -6.56
N ASN A 86 15.26 18.90 -5.82
CA ASN A 86 13.82 18.93 -5.63
C ASN A 86 13.44 19.64 -4.31
N PRO A 87 12.43 20.53 -4.28
CA PRO A 87 12.03 21.25 -3.06
C PRO A 87 11.10 20.45 -2.15
N TYR A 88 10.60 19.30 -2.62
CA TYR A 88 9.59 18.55 -1.89
C TYR A 88 10.18 17.74 -0.75
N TYR A 89 9.44 17.75 0.34
CA TYR A 89 9.54 16.80 1.44
C TYR A 89 8.12 16.39 1.84
N TYR A 90 7.98 15.32 2.59
CA TYR A 90 6.64 14.83 2.90
C TYR A 90 6.45 14.38 4.34
N THR A 91 5.18 14.33 4.71
CA THR A 91 4.73 13.68 5.93
C THR A 91 3.70 12.63 5.59
N GLU A 92 3.86 11.45 6.18
CA GLU A 92 2.90 10.38 6.09
C GLU A 92 1.91 10.40 7.26
N ASP A 93 0.64 10.45 6.89
CA ASP A 93 -0.54 10.30 7.72
C ASP A 93 -1.10 8.88 7.55
N GLY A 94 -0.62 7.97 8.39
CA GLY A 94 -1.03 6.57 8.38
C GLY A 94 -2.29 6.32 9.20
N HIS A 95 -3.16 5.47 8.65
CA HIS A 95 -4.39 5.00 9.29
C HIS A 95 -4.52 3.47 9.18
N PRO A 96 -5.32 2.83 10.04
CA PRO A 96 -5.56 1.40 9.93
C PRO A 96 -6.69 1.07 8.91
N PRO A 97 -6.72 -0.15 8.35
CA PRO A 97 -7.79 -0.59 7.47
C PRO A 97 -9.18 -0.40 8.10
N GLY A 98 -10.16 0.02 7.29
CA GLY A 98 -11.52 0.34 7.75
C GLY A 98 -11.70 1.73 8.38
N LEU A 99 -10.68 2.32 9.04
CA LEU A 99 -10.75 3.70 9.56
C LEU A 99 -10.10 4.73 8.63
N HIS A 100 -9.21 4.29 7.73
CA HIS A 100 -8.51 5.15 6.78
C HIS A 100 -9.40 6.05 5.89
N SER A 101 -10.67 5.70 5.65
CA SER A 101 -11.50 6.38 4.65
C SER A 101 -11.92 7.80 5.04
N TYR A 102 -11.87 8.15 6.34
CA TYR A 102 -12.30 9.46 6.82
C TYR A 102 -11.48 10.62 6.25
N GLU A 103 -10.15 10.47 6.25
CA GLU A 103 -9.27 11.57 5.84
C GLU A 103 -9.28 11.79 4.32
N PRO A 104 -9.20 10.75 3.45
CA PRO A 104 -9.40 10.89 2.02
C PRO A 104 -10.73 11.57 1.67
N LEU A 105 -11.84 11.18 2.31
CA LEU A 105 -13.16 11.79 2.07
C LEU A 105 -13.16 13.28 2.43
N LYS A 106 -12.49 13.66 3.52
CA LYS A 106 -12.38 15.04 3.96
C LYS A 106 -11.55 15.88 2.99
N VAL A 107 -10.33 15.44 2.65
CA VAL A 107 -9.42 16.26 1.83
C VAL A 107 -9.81 16.27 0.35
N SER A 108 -10.40 15.19 -0.17
CA SER A 108 -10.90 15.12 -1.54
C SER A 108 -12.28 15.77 -1.74
N ASN A 109 -12.87 16.34 -0.67
CA ASN A 109 -14.23 16.87 -0.69
C ASN A 109 -15.24 15.82 -1.21
N GLN A 110 -15.18 14.62 -0.63
CA GLN A 110 -16.05 13.46 -0.89
C GLN A 110 -15.90 12.82 -2.28
N GLN A 111 -14.84 13.15 -3.04
CA GLN A 111 -14.61 12.56 -4.36
C GLN A 111 -13.97 11.18 -4.29
N ALA A 112 -13.20 10.89 -3.24
CA ALA A 112 -12.52 9.61 -3.07
C ALA A 112 -12.38 9.23 -1.59
N SER A 113 -12.53 7.93 -1.29
CA SER A 113 -12.37 7.35 0.04
C SER A 113 -11.17 6.41 0.15
N ILE A 114 -10.25 6.46 -0.83
CA ILE A 114 -9.20 5.46 -1.03
C ILE A 114 -7.82 6.02 -0.73
N THR A 115 -6.88 5.12 -0.46
CA THR A 115 -5.45 5.41 -0.30
C THR A 115 -4.63 4.60 -1.31
N PRO A 116 -3.42 5.04 -1.71
CA PRO A 116 -2.77 6.28 -1.28
C PRO A 116 -3.44 7.53 -1.85
N MET A 117 -3.33 8.63 -1.11
CA MET A 117 -3.75 9.96 -1.53
C MET A 117 -2.69 10.98 -1.14
N VAL A 118 -2.36 11.91 -2.03
CA VAL A 118 -1.43 13.00 -1.73
C VAL A 118 -2.13 14.35 -1.82
N VAL A 119 -1.82 15.20 -0.86
CA VAL A 119 -2.19 16.62 -0.87
C VAL A 119 -0.91 17.40 -1.18
N LEU A 120 -0.86 17.99 -2.37
CA LEU A 120 0.26 18.79 -2.82
C LEU A 120 0.15 20.22 -2.26
N PRO A 121 1.29 20.92 -2.14
CA PRO A 121 1.28 22.33 -1.75
C PRO A 121 0.47 23.15 -2.76
N LYS A 122 -0.06 24.28 -2.30
CA LYS A 122 -0.77 25.20 -3.19
C LYS A 122 0.22 25.74 -4.22
N LYS A 123 -0.16 25.67 -5.49
CA LYS A 123 0.50 26.49 -6.51
C LYS A 123 0.12 27.96 -6.29
N ASP A 124 1.03 28.87 -6.56
CA ASP A 124 0.79 30.30 -6.47
C ASP A 124 -0.49 30.68 -7.21
N GLY A 125 -1.37 31.43 -6.54
CA GLY A 125 -2.67 31.86 -7.06
C GLY A 125 -3.79 30.80 -7.00
N SER A 126 -3.52 29.55 -6.60
CA SER A 126 -4.59 28.56 -6.42
C SER A 126 -5.31 28.75 -5.07
N PRO A 127 -6.66 28.82 -5.05
CA PRO A 127 -7.41 28.90 -3.80
C PRO A 127 -7.37 27.58 -3.01
N LYS A 128 -7.08 26.44 -3.66
CA LYS A 128 -7.16 25.09 -3.08
C LYS A 128 -5.90 24.27 -3.31
N ASN A 129 -5.65 23.33 -2.41
CA ASN A 129 -4.60 22.32 -2.58
C ASN A 129 -4.97 21.40 -3.75
N THR A 130 -3.96 20.91 -4.46
CA THR A 130 -4.17 19.83 -5.44
C THR A 130 -4.18 18.50 -4.69
N VAL A 131 -5.22 17.70 -4.90
CA VAL A 131 -5.36 16.39 -4.27
C VAL A 131 -5.33 15.33 -5.36
N LEU A 132 -4.46 14.34 -5.22
CA LEU A 132 -4.32 13.22 -6.14
C LEU A 132 -4.56 11.91 -5.40
N TRP A 133 -5.24 10.97 -6.06
CA TRP A 133 -5.45 9.61 -5.58
C TRP A 133 -5.23 8.63 -6.73
N GLU A 134 -5.11 7.35 -6.40
CA GLU A 134 -4.59 6.26 -7.26
C GLU A 134 -3.07 6.32 -7.43
N SER A 135 -2.39 5.26 -6.97
CA SER A 135 -0.93 5.22 -6.93
C SER A 135 -0.27 5.47 -8.29
N SER A 136 -0.81 4.91 -9.38
CA SER A 136 -0.23 5.10 -10.72
C SER A 136 -0.33 6.55 -11.23
N LYS A 137 -1.45 7.25 -10.95
CA LYS A 137 -1.59 8.68 -11.29
C LYS A 137 -0.64 9.54 -10.46
N ILE A 138 -0.51 9.23 -9.17
CA ILE A 138 0.40 9.93 -8.27
C ILE A 138 1.85 9.77 -8.74
N VAL A 139 2.30 8.54 -9.02
CA VAL A 139 3.66 8.27 -9.50
C VAL A 139 3.95 8.98 -10.81
N LEU A 140 3.05 8.88 -11.79
CA LEU A 140 3.22 9.55 -13.09
C LEU A 140 3.38 11.07 -12.95
N GLN A 141 2.61 11.69 -12.05
CA GLN A 141 2.67 13.14 -11.84
C GLN A 141 3.90 13.58 -11.04
N LEU A 142 4.31 12.79 -10.04
CA LEU A 142 5.43 13.14 -9.15
C LEU A 142 6.79 12.78 -9.73
N MET A 143 6.87 11.72 -10.54
CA MET A 143 8.12 11.22 -11.08
C MET A 143 7.95 10.69 -12.52
N PRO A 144 7.66 11.58 -13.49
CA PRO A 144 7.43 11.19 -14.88
C PRO A 144 8.63 10.50 -15.54
N SER A 145 9.84 10.64 -15.00
CA SER A 145 11.04 9.93 -15.47
C SER A 145 10.94 8.41 -15.35
N LEU A 146 10.08 7.88 -14.47
CA LEU A 146 9.79 6.44 -14.40
C LEU A 146 8.91 5.93 -15.55
N HIS A 147 8.46 6.83 -16.43
CA HIS A 147 7.67 6.55 -17.64
C HIS A 147 8.38 7.15 -18.87
N PRO A 148 9.49 6.54 -19.35
CA PRO A 148 10.20 7.04 -20.52
C PRO A 148 9.25 7.19 -21.71
N GLU A 149 9.35 8.33 -22.43
CA GLU A 149 8.33 8.76 -23.41
C GLU A 149 8.02 7.70 -24.48
N ASP A 150 9.03 6.97 -24.93
CA ASP A 150 8.92 5.97 -25.99
C ASP A 150 8.30 4.63 -25.55
N ILE A 151 8.24 4.36 -24.25
CA ILE A 151 7.61 3.15 -23.68
C ILE A 151 6.58 3.46 -22.60
N ALA A 152 6.19 4.72 -22.42
CA ALA A 152 5.32 5.17 -21.32
C ALA A 152 4.01 4.38 -21.26
N ASP A 153 3.40 4.08 -22.41
CA ASP A 153 2.15 3.32 -22.47
C ASP A 153 2.33 1.84 -22.13
N GLN A 154 3.49 1.26 -22.46
CA GLN A 154 3.80 -0.12 -22.05
C GLN A 154 4.03 -0.21 -20.54
N VAL A 155 4.73 0.78 -19.96
CA VAL A 155 4.90 0.89 -18.50
C VAL A 155 3.53 0.99 -17.82
N LYS A 156 2.68 1.92 -18.26
CA LYS A 156 1.32 2.11 -17.72
C LYS A 156 0.47 0.84 -17.84
N ALA A 157 0.61 0.10 -18.95
CA ALA A 157 -0.12 -1.15 -19.16
C ALA A 157 0.27 -2.22 -18.12
N ILE A 158 1.57 -2.39 -17.84
CA ILE A 158 2.04 -3.30 -16.80
C ILE A 158 1.57 -2.85 -15.41
N GLU A 159 1.67 -1.55 -15.10
CA GLU A 159 1.19 -1.04 -13.82
C GLU A 159 -0.30 -1.31 -13.61
N ALA A 160 -1.11 -1.10 -14.64
CA ALA A 160 -2.55 -1.34 -14.61
C ALA A 160 -2.86 -2.84 -14.49
N ASP A 161 -2.13 -3.71 -15.19
CA ASP A 161 -2.30 -5.16 -15.10
C ASP A 161 -1.96 -5.69 -13.70
N LEU A 162 -0.79 -5.31 -13.17
CA LEU A 162 -0.36 -5.70 -11.82
C LEU A 162 -1.30 -5.14 -10.74
N GLY A 163 -1.78 -3.91 -10.91
CA GLY A 163 -2.77 -3.30 -10.02
C GLY A 163 -4.11 -4.05 -10.00
N LYS A 164 -4.52 -4.65 -11.12
CA LYS A 164 -5.77 -5.42 -11.24
C LYS A 164 -5.64 -6.87 -10.79
N ARG A 165 -4.49 -7.49 -11.03
CA ARG A 165 -4.27 -8.93 -10.79
C ARG A 165 -3.53 -9.18 -9.49
N LEU A 166 -2.31 -8.67 -9.37
CA LEU A 166 -1.41 -8.96 -8.26
C LEU A 166 -1.86 -8.30 -6.96
N GLY A 167 -2.17 -7.01 -7.00
CA GLY A 167 -2.52 -6.24 -5.81
C GLY A 167 -3.73 -6.80 -5.04
N PRO A 168 -4.87 -7.11 -5.70
CA PRO A 168 -6.04 -7.71 -5.06
C PRO A 168 -5.79 -9.15 -4.60
N ALA A 169 -5.02 -9.94 -5.36
CA ALA A 169 -4.67 -11.31 -4.99
C ALA A 169 -3.82 -11.36 -3.71
N VAL A 170 -2.76 -10.54 -3.63
CA VAL A 170 -1.92 -10.38 -2.43
C VAL A 170 -2.76 -10.03 -1.21
N ARG A 171 -3.65 -9.02 -1.33
CA ARG A 171 -4.54 -8.59 -0.24
C ARG A 171 -5.49 -9.70 0.18
N CYS A 172 -6.15 -10.35 -0.77
CA CYS A 172 -7.14 -11.38 -0.47
C CYS A 172 -6.52 -12.58 0.23
N HIS A 173 -5.39 -13.09 -0.27
CA HIS A 173 -4.71 -14.22 0.34
C HIS A 173 -4.19 -13.87 1.75
N SER A 174 -3.62 -12.67 1.93
CA SER A 174 -3.20 -12.20 3.26
C SER A 174 -4.39 -12.08 4.23
N TYR A 175 -5.49 -11.46 3.82
CA TYR A 175 -6.65 -11.26 4.67
C TYR A 175 -7.38 -12.57 4.99
N TYR A 176 -7.41 -13.51 4.05
CA TYR A 176 -8.01 -14.82 4.28
C TYR A 176 -7.38 -15.51 5.49
N HIS A 177 -6.05 -15.54 5.57
CA HIS A 177 -5.35 -16.19 6.68
C HIS A 177 -5.29 -15.31 7.95
N LEU A 178 -4.98 -14.02 7.82
CA LEU A 178 -4.80 -13.14 8.99
C LEU A 178 -6.12 -12.82 9.69
N LEU A 179 -7.19 -12.55 8.93
CA LEU A 179 -8.51 -12.23 9.49
C LEU A 179 -9.36 -13.48 9.73
N GLY A 180 -9.10 -14.58 9.00
CA GLY A 180 -9.83 -15.84 9.12
C GLY A 180 -9.55 -16.59 10.43
N ASP A 181 -8.33 -16.53 10.95
CA ASP A 181 -7.95 -17.08 12.26
C ASP A 181 -7.35 -15.99 13.16
N LEU A 182 -8.16 -14.95 13.40
CA LEU A 182 -7.71 -13.76 14.12
C LEU A 182 -7.22 -14.11 15.54
N LYS A 183 -7.83 -15.10 16.21
CA LYS A 183 -7.39 -15.51 17.56
C LYS A 183 -5.93 -15.95 17.58
N LYS A 184 -5.46 -16.58 16.51
CA LYS A 184 -4.08 -17.05 16.36
C LYS A 184 -3.14 -15.96 15.84
N TYR A 185 -3.63 -15.11 14.94
CA TYR A 185 -2.79 -14.15 14.20
C TYR A 185 -3.02 -12.68 14.58
N GLN A 186 -3.70 -12.40 15.69
CA GLN A 186 -4.02 -11.04 16.13
C GLN A 186 -2.78 -10.15 16.22
N THR A 187 -1.74 -10.59 16.92
CA THR A 187 -0.51 -9.80 17.10
C THR A 187 0.14 -9.45 15.76
N SER A 188 0.23 -10.41 14.84
CA SER A 188 0.79 -10.18 13.50
C SER A 188 -0.06 -9.21 12.70
N THR A 189 -1.39 -9.34 12.81
CA THR A 189 -2.35 -8.45 12.14
C THR A 189 -2.24 -7.03 12.69
N GLU A 190 -2.14 -6.86 14.01
CA GLU A 190 -1.94 -5.56 14.67
C GLU A 190 -0.59 -4.93 14.30
N ALA A 191 0.51 -5.69 14.31
CA ALA A 191 1.83 -5.19 13.94
C ALA A 191 1.89 -4.66 12.49
N ILE A 192 1.16 -5.30 11.58
CA ILE A 192 1.08 -4.89 10.17
C ILE A 192 0.12 -3.71 10.00
N ALA A 193 -1.07 -3.80 10.59
CA ALA A 193 -2.22 -2.96 10.22
C ALA A 193 -2.54 -1.84 11.20
N ALA A 194 -2.05 -1.88 12.44
CA ALA A 194 -2.44 -0.98 13.52
C ALA A 194 -1.33 -0.67 14.54
N ASP A 195 -0.07 -0.70 14.12
CA ASP A 195 1.07 -0.35 14.98
C ASP A 195 1.07 1.15 15.33
N PRO A 196 1.07 1.54 16.63
CA PRO A 196 1.11 2.94 17.07
C PRO A 196 2.34 3.73 16.59
N ARG A 197 3.40 3.06 16.13
CA ARG A 197 4.55 3.72 15.47
C ARG A 197 4.21 4.26 14.08
N LYS A 198 3.05 3.88 13.54
CA LYS A 198 2.62 4.13 12.15
C LYS A 198 1.33 4.94 12.05
N MET A 199 0.67 5.24 13.17
CA MET A 199 -0.62 5.96 13.22
C MET A 199 -0.91 6.46 14.63
N ALA A 200 -1.96 7.27 14.79
CA ALA A 200 -2.39 7.73 16.10
C ALA A 200 -2.74 6.56 17.04
N SER A 201 -2.28 6.61 18.29
CA SER A 201 -2.51 5.55 19.29
C SER A 201 -4.00 5.30 19.53
N VAL A 202 -4.81 6.34 19.43
CA VAL A 202 -6.27 6.22 19.55
C VAL A 202 -6.88 5.40 18.41
N GLU A 203 -6.38 5.55 17.17
CA GLU A 203 -6.84 4.75 16.03
C GLU A 203 -6.39 3.30 16.19
N ALA A 204 -5.16 3.06 16.64
CA ALA A 204 -4.67 1.71 16.94
C ALA A 204 -5.52 1.00 18.00
N ILE A 205 -5.84 1.68 19.11
CA ILE A 205 -6.68 1.13 20.20
C ILE A 205 -8.10 0.84 19.71
N LEU A 206 -8.73 1.80 19.01
CA LEU A 206 -10.08 1.61 18.46
C LEU A 206 -10.11 0.46 17.47
N TRP A 207 -9.10 0.36 16.60
CA TRP A 207 -9.00 -0.71 15.62
C TRP A 207 -8.82 -2.08 16.29
N ALA A 208 -7.89 -2.22 17.23
CA ALA A 208 -7.69 -3.48 17.97
C ALA A 208 -8.96 -3.92 18.70
N LYS A 209 -9.74 -2.96 19.23
CA LYS A 209 -11.04 -3.24 19.86
C LYS A 209 -12.11 -3.66 18.85
N PHE A 210 -12.20 -3.00 17.70
CA PHE A 210 -13.26 -3.29 16.71
C PHE A 210 -12.95 -4.50 15.84
N LEU A 211 -11.68 -4.85 15.67
CA LEU A 211 -11.21 -5.94 14.83
C LEU A 211 -11.90 -7.29 15.13
N PRO A 212 -11.84 -7.85 16.35
CA PRO A 212 -12.55 -9.09 16.67
C PRO A 212 -14.07 -8.89 16.74
N ASN A 213 -14.53 -7.67 16.97
CA ASN A 213 -15.93 -7.31 17.16
C ASN A 213 -16.63 -6.92 15.85
N GLY A 214 -16.31 -7.63 14.77
CA GLY A 214 -17.04 -7.55 13.50
C GLY A 214 -16.33 -6.78 12.39
N LEU A 215 -15.32 -5.94 12.69
CA LEU A 215 -14.58 -5.22 11.65
C LEU A 215 -13.85 -6.17 10.70
N ALA A 216 -13.21 -7.24 11.22
CA ALA A 216 -12.57 -8.26 10.39
C ALA A 216 -13.56 -8.91 9.41
N LYS A 217 -14.75 -9.30 9.91
CA LYS A 217 -15.84 -9.86 9.07
C LYS A 217 -16.35 -8.87 8.03
N GLY A 218 -16.47 -7.59 8.42
CA GLY A 218 -16.88 -6.51 7.53
C GLY A 218 -15.89 -6.30 6.39
N ILE A 219 -14.59 -6.25 6.69
CA ILE A 219 -13.51 -6.14 5.71
C ILE A 219 -13.53 -7.34 4.76
N SER A 220 -13.55 -8.57 5.28
CA SER A 220 -13.58 -9.78 4.46
C SER A 220 -14.79 -9.82 3.54
N LYS A 221 -15.98 -9.47 4.05
CA LYS A 221 -17.21 -9.41 3.24
C LYS A 221 -17.12 -8.35 2.13
N ALA A 222 -16.70 -7.14 2.46
CA ALA A 222 -16.62 -6.02 1.51
C ALA A 222 -15.65 -6.31 0.35
N LEU A 223 -14.58 -7.07 0.63
CA LEU A 223 -13.56 -7.43 -0.35
C LEU A 223 -13.79 -8.82 -1.00
N GLY A 224 -14.85 -9.52 -0.60
CA GLY A 224 -15.16 -10.86 -1.11
C GLY A 224 -14.14 -11.92 -0.71
N VAL A 225 -13.46 -11.77 0.42
CA VAL A 225 -12.45 -12.71 0.91
C VAL A 225 -13.11 -13.98 1.43
N ASN A 226 -12.89 -15.09 0.73
CA ASN A 226 -13.32 -16.43 1.11
C ASN A 226 -12.34 -17.48 0.57
N GLU A 227 -12.64 -18.77 0.77
CA GLU A 227 -11.77 -19.88 0.37
C GLU A 227 -11.58 -19.95 -1.17
N GLU A 228 -12.65 -19.73 -1.94
CA GLU A 228 -12.61 -19.75 -3.40
C GLU A 228 -11.71 -18.63 -3.94
N THR A 229 -11.91 -17.39 -3.48
CA THR A 229 -11.11 -16.24 -3.91
C THR A 229 -9.68 -16.33 -3.40
N ASN A 230 -9.45 -16.96 -2.24
CA ASN A 230 -8.12 -17.27 -1.74
C ASN A 230 -7.36 -18.21 -2.68
N HIS A 231 -7.97 -19.34 -3.07
CA HIS A 231 -7.36 -20.27 -4.02
C HIS A 231 -7.10 -19.62 -5.39
N ALA A 232 -8.06 -18.84 -5.89
CA ALA A 232 -7.87 -18.06 -7.12
C ALA A 232 -6.70 -17.07 -6.99
N SER A 233 -6.57 -16.39 -5.84
CA SER A 233 -5.49 -15.43 -5.58
C SER A 233 -4.11 -16.09 -5.58
N VAL A 234 -3.95 -17.27 -4.97
CA VAL A 234 -2.68 -18.00 -4.98
C VAL A 234 -2.27 -18.37 -6.41
N ASN A 235 -3.20 -18.87 -7.22
CA ASN A 235 -2.94 -19.21 -8.61
C ASN A 235 -2.58 -17.96 -9.43
N GLU A 236 -3.26 -16.85 -9.22
CA GLU A 236 -2.99 -15.60 -9.91
C GLU A 236 -1.62 -15.03 -9.55
N MET A 237 -1.23 -15.04 -8.28
CA MET A 237 0.09 -14.62 -7.83
C MET A 237 1.19 -15.46 -8.50
N LYS A 238 1.03 -16.78 -8.53
CA LYS A 238 1.97 -17.68 -9.22
C LYS A 238 2.04 -17.40 -10.73
N ALA A 239 0.91 -17.17 -11.38
CA ALA A 239 0.84 -16.87 -12.81
C ALA A 239 1.55 -15.54 -13.14
N VAL A 240 1.28 -14.48 -12.38
CA VAL A 240 1.94 -13.17 -12.54
C VAL A 240 3.46 -13.31 -12.36
N PHE A 241 3.92 -14.01 -11.32
CA PHE A 241 5.35 -14.18 -11.09
C PHE A 241 6.03 -15.01 -12.18
N ALA A 242 5.37 -16.03 -12.72
CA ALA A 242 5.87 -16.78 -13.87
C ALA A 242 5.97 -15.91 -15.13
N GLU A 243 4.94 -15.09 -15.40
CA GLU A 243 4.90 -14.16 -16.53
C GLU A 243 6.01 -13.11 -16.44
N MET A 244 6.16 -12.47 -15.27
CA MET A 244 7.22 -11.48 -15.04
C MET A 244 8.61 -12.12 -15.09
N SER A 245 8.76 -13.36 -14.59
CA SER A 245 10.03 -14.10 -14.69
C SER A 245 10.42 -14.33 -16.15
N LYS A 246 9.48 -14.81 -16.96
CA LYS A 246 9.68 -15.00 -18.40
C LYS A 246 10.05 -13.69 -19.09
N LYS A 247 9.32 -12.60 -18.78
CA LYS A 247 9.61 -11.27 -19.35
C LYS A 247 11.02 -10.80 -19.03
N LEU A 248 11.47 -10.97 -17.78
CA LEU A 248 12.84 -10.65 -17.38
C LEU A 248 13.87 -11.48 -18.15
N GLU A 249 13.65 -12.79 -18.30
CA GLU A 249 14.56 -13.68 -19.04
C GLU A 249 14.68 -13.28 -20.52
N GLU A 250 13.58 -12.95 -21.17
CA GLU A 250 13.54 -12.50 -22.57
C GLU A 250 14.27 -11.15 -22.76
N ASN A 251 14.22 -10.30 -21.74
CA ASN A 251 14.74 -8.93 -21.76
C ASN A 251 16.18 -8.78 -21.25
N GLY A 252 16.86 -9.88 -20.91
CA GLY A 252 18.25 -9.85 -20.41
C GLY A 252 18.39 -9.74 -18.88
N GLY A 253 17.26 -9.72 -18.16
CA GLY A 253 17.19 -9.96 -16.73
C GLY A 253 17.58 -8.80 -15.82
N GLN A 254 17.80 -7.59 -16.36
CA GLN A 254 18.17 -6.42 -15.57
C GLN A 254 16.96 -5.65 -15.03
N TYR A 255 16.02 -5.27 -15.90
CA TYR A 255 14.76 -4.62 -15.56
C TYR A 255 13.62 -5.11 -16.45
N LEU A 256 12.37 -4.95 -16.01
CA LEU A 256 11.19 -5.47 -16.71
C LEU A 256 11.02 -4.89 -18.12
N MET A 257 11.37 -3.61 -18.29
CA MET A 257 11.15 -2.87 -19.54
C MET A 257 12.34 -2.88 -20.48
N ASP A 258 13.47 -3.44 -20.05
CA ASP A 258 14.65 -3.59 -20.90
C ASP A 258 14.35 -4.48 -22.11
N SER A 259 15.25 -4.46 -23.09
CA SER A 259 15.26 -5.35 -24.23
C SER A 259 16.71 -5.73 -24.55
N LYS A 260 16.91 -6.73 -25.41
CA LYS A 260 18.25 -7.14 -25.83
C LYS A 260 19.06 -6.01 -26.49
N SER A 261 18.39 -5.04 -27.10
CA SER A 261 19.01 -3.94 -27.85
C SER A 261 19.01 -2.59 -27.11
N LYS A 262 18.23 -2.45 -26.04
CA LYS A 262 18.04 -1.18 -25.33
C LYS A 262 17.68 -1.42 -23.88
N SER A 263 18.43 -0.77 -22.98
CA SER A 263 18.10 -0.70 -21.55
C SER A 263 17.39 0.62 -21.26
N TYR A 264 16.25 0.52 -20.58
CA TYR A 264 15.47 1.63 -20.05
C TYR A 264 15.73 1.84 -18.56
N GLY A 265 16.30 0.83 -17.89
CA GLY A 265 16.60 0.90 -16.47
C GLY A 265 15.36 0.71 -15.59
N PHE A 266 15.44 1.23 -14.36
CA PHE A 266 14.36 1.17 -13.40
C PHE A 266 13.16 2.03 -13.82
N THR A 267 11.99 1.41 -13.95
CA THR A 267 10.75 2.09 -14.37
C THR A 267 9.63 1.91 -13.35
N ALA A 268 8.49 2.57 -13.57
CA ALA A 268 7.31 2.39 -12.73
C ALA A 268 6.74 0.95 -12.79
N ALA A 269 7.08 0.16 -13.81
CA ALA A 269 6.73 -1.25 -13.89
C ALA A 269 7.46 -2.06 -12.81
N ASP A 270 8.78 -1.86 -12.68
CA ASP A 270 9.62 -2.51 -11.65
C ASP A 270 9.18 -2.09 -10.26
N LEU A 271 8.98 -0.79 -10.06
CA LEU A 271 8.44 -0.22 -8.82
C LEU A 271 7.11 -0.86 -8.44
N THR A 272 6.19 -1.03 -9.40
CA THR A 272 4.85 -1.58 -9.13
C THR A 272 4.91 -3.06 -8.77
N LEU A 273 5.69 -3.86 -9.50
CA LEU A 273 5.89 -5.27 -9.14
C LEU A 273 6.49 -5.39 -7.74
N ALA A 274 7.51 -4.58 -7.44
CA ALA A 274 8.18 -4.59 -6.14
C ALA A 274 7.22 -4.20 -5.00
N ALA A 275 6.60 -3.03 -5.10
CA ALA A 275 5.71 -2.50 -4.07
C ALA A 275 4.51 -3.42 -3.82
N LEU A 276 3.89 -4.00 -4.86
CA LEU A 276 2.73 -4.87 -4.66
C LEU A 276 3.08 -6.24 -4.06
N SER A 277 4.32 -6.69 -4.18
CA SER A 277 4.74 -8.04 -3.75
C SER A 277 5.54 -8.08 -2.44
N TYR A 278 6.00 -6.94 -1.93
CA TYR A 278 6.82 -6.88 -0.72
C TYR A 278 6.22 -7.61 0.50
N PRO A 279 4.88 -7.68 0.72
CA PRO A 279 4.35 -8.40 1.88
C PRO A 279 4.70 -9.90 1.90
N TYR A 280 4.89 -10.50 0.71
CA TYR A 280 5.27 -11.91 0.55
C TYR A 280 6.78 -12.09 0.39
N LEU A 281 7.45 -11.17 -0.31
CA LEU A 281 8.88 -11.28 -0.55
C LEU A 281 9.73 -10.81 0.63
N ARG A 282 9.15 -9.95 1.48
CA ARG A 282 9.72 -9.49 2.75
C ARG A 282 11.17 -8.98 2.60
N PRO A 283 11.42 -8.00 1.70
CA PRO A 283 12.76 -7.42 1.56
C PRO A 283 13.20 -6.81 2.89
N PRO A 284 14.48 -6.95 3.30
CA PRO A 284 14.99 -6.39 4.55
C PRO A 284 14.75 -4.88 4.69
N GLU A 285 14.78 -4.16 3.57
CA GLU A 285 14.54 -2.72 3.50
C GLU A 285 13.14 -2.33 4.03
N MET A 286 12.19 -3.26 4.04
CA MET A 286 10.81 -3.04 4.49
C MET A 286 10.52 -3.56 5.90
N GLU A 287 11.54 -3.96 6.68
CA GLU A 287 11.38 -4.56 8.01
C GLU A 287 10.44 -3.76 8.92
N PHE A 288 10.51 -2.42 8.89
CA PHE A 288 9.65 -1.54 9.68
C PHE A 288 8.14 -1.79 9.48
N TRP A 289 7.71 -2.18 8.28
CA TRP A 289 6.30 -2.44 7.96
C TRP A 289 5.88 -3.91 8.10
N LEU A 290 6.82 -4.81 8.38
CA LEU A 290 6.58 -6.25 8.43
C LEU A 290 6.41 -6.74 9.87
N SER A 291 5.61 -7.78 10.08
CA SER A 291 5.65 -8.56 11.32
C SER A 291 6.77 -9.60 11.26
N ASP A 292 7.14 -10.17 12.40
CA ASP A 292 8.04 -11.33 12.43
C ASP A 292 7.49 -12.47 11.57
N GLU A 293 8.37 -13.11 10.79
CA GLU A 293 7.99 -14.13 9.82
C GLU A 293 7.43 -15.38 10.52
N GLU A 294 8.00 -15.75 11.66
CA GLU A 294 7.57 -16.89 12.49
C GLU A 294 6.13 -16.76 13.00
N LYS A 295 5.64 -15.52 13.14
CA LYS A 295 4.28 -15.21 13.58
C LYS A 295 3.27 -15.18 12.42
N LEU A 296 3.71 -15.35 11.18
CA LEU A 296 2.82 -15.43 10.03
C LEU A 296 2.16 -16.81 9.87
N PRO A 297 1.01 -16.88 9.19
CA PRO A 297 0.44 -18.15 8.74
C PRO A 297 1.44 -18.96 7.89
N PRO A 298 1.59 -20.28 8.12
CA PRO A 298 2.49 -21.12 7.33
C PRO A 298 2.22 -21.07 5.82
N GLU A 299 0.96 -20.91 5.42
CA GLU A 299 0.55 -20.81 4.02
C GLU A 299 1.08 -19.54 3.36
N VAL A 300 1.03 -18.42 4.09
CA VAL A 300 1.57 -17.13 3.64
C VAL A 300 3.09 -17.22 3.50
N ARG A 301 3.78 -17.83 4.48
CA ARG A 301 5.23 -18.07 4.40
C ARG A 301 5.61 -18.96 3.23
N SER A 302 4.96 -20.11 3.09
CA SER A 302 5.27 -21.09 2.05
C SER A 302 5.07 -20.52 0.65
N LEU A 303 4.02 -19.70 0.44
CA LEU A 303 3.88 -18.99 -0.83
C LEU A 303 4.97 -17.93 -1.00
N GLY A 304 5.32 -17.17 0.05
CA GLY A 304 6.43 -16.23 0.03
C GLY A 304 7.74 -16.88 -0.41
N ASP A 305 8.08 -18.04 0.13
CA ASP A 305 9.26 -18.83 -0.26
C ASP A 305 9.24 -19.22 -1.74
N GLN A 306 8.10 -19.72 -2.22
CA GLN A 306 7.91 -20.08 -3.64
C GLN A 306 8.11 -18.88 -4.55
N LEU A 307 7.52 -17.73 -4.20
CA LEU A 307 7.61 -16.51 -5.00
C LEU A 307 9.03 -15.93 -4.97
N ARG A 308 9.70 -15.92 -3.81
CA ARG A 308 11.11 -15.53 -3.66
C ARG A 308 12.02 -16.37 -4.56
N ALA A 309 11.76 -17.66 -4.70
CA ALA A 309 12.58 -18.55 -5.52
C ALA A 309 12.49 -18.29 -7.05
N THR A 310 11.48 -17.55 -7.51
CA THR A 310 11.34 -17.22 -8.95
C THR A 310 12.30 -16.11 -9.39
N LYS A 311 12.54 -15.98 -10.69
CA LYS A 311 13.35 -14.88 -11.26
C LYS A 311 12.74 -13.50 -10.94
N ALA A 312 11.42 -13.37 -11.00
CA ALA A 312 10.71 -12.16 -10.63
C ALA A 312 10.85 -11.83 -9.13
N GLY A 313 10.81 -12.84 -8.24
CA GLY A 313 11.04 -12.63 -6.81
C GLY A 313 12.46 -12.14 -6.52
N GLN A 314 13.46 -12.75 -7.14
CA GLN A 314 14.86 -12.30 -7.04
C GLN A 314 15.05 -10.90 -7.62
N HIS A 315 14.36 -10.57 -8.72
CA HIS A 315 14.35 -9.22 -9.28
C HIS A 315 13.80 -8.19 -8.31
N VAL A 316 12.67 -8.47 -7.66
CA VAL A 316 12.11 -7.54 -6.66
C VAL A 316 13.07 -7.32 -5.49
N LEU A 317 13.69 -8.37 -4.96
CA LEU A 317 14.67 -8.24 -3.87
C LEU A 317 15.87 -7.39 -4.30
N LYS A 318 16.36 -7.57 -5.54
CA LYS A 318 17.39 -6.71 -6.14
C LYS A 318 16.92 -5.26 -6.24
N VAL A 319 15.70 -5.03 -6.74
CA VAL A 319 15.13 -3.68 -6.92
C VAL A 319 15.01 -2.94 -5.60
N TYR A 320 14.57 -3.60 -4.52
CA TYR A 320 14.57 -3.00 -3.18
C TYR A 320 15.98 -2.60 -2.75
N LYS A 321 16.93 -3.53 -2.85
CA LYS A 321 18.32 -3.26 -2.46
C LYS A 321 18.97 -2.11 -3.23
N GLU A 322 18.71 -2.01 -4.53
CA GLU A 322 19.37 -1.03 -5.40
C GLU A 322 18.67 0.32 -5.45
N HIS A 323 17.32 0.34 -5.40
CA HIS A 323 16.55 1.54 -5.70
C HIS A 323 15.75 2.06 -4.53
N ARG A 324 15.56 1.30 -3.44
CA ARG A 324 14.75 1.78 -2.30
C ARG A 324 15.55 2.75 -1.45
N PRO A 325 15.06 3.98 -1.24
CA PRO A 325 15.63 4.86 -0.24
C PRO A 325 15.61 4.26 1.18
N THR A 326 16.76 4.06 1.80
CA THR A 326 16.89 3.54 3.18
C THR A 326 17.71 4.43 4.12
N ASN A 327 17.43 4.42 5.42
CA ASN A 327 18.26 5.13 6.40
C ASN A 327 19.67 4.52 6.52
N GLU A 328 20.49 5.04 7.44
CA GLU A 328 21.85 4.54 7.72
C GLU A 328 21.92 3.04 8.07
N ASN A 329 20.81 2.47 8.57
CA ASN A 329 20.69 1.04 8.89
C ASN A 329 20.21 0.19 7.71
N GLY A 330 20.05 0.77 6.52
CA GLY A 330 19.56 0.05 5.35
C GLY A 330 18.05 -0.26 5.39
N VAL A 331 17.28 0.44 6.24
CA VAL A 331 15.84 0.23 6.39
C VAL A 331 15.07 1.47 5.94
N ALA A 332 14.02 1.29 5.14
CA ALA A 332 13.10 2.37 4.83
C ALA A 332 12.28 2.72 6.07
N VAL A 333 12.08 4.01 6.33
CA VAL A 333 11.42 4.50 7.52
C VAL A 333 10.23 5.36 7.16
N MET A 334 9.17 5.27 7.96
CA MET A 334 8.00 6.11 7.80
C MET A 334 8.33 7.55 8.24
N LYS A 335 8.05 8.53 7.37
CA LYS A 335 8.15 9.96 7.67
C LYS A 335 6.90 10.43 8.43
N TYR A 336 6.80 9.97 9.67
CA TYR A 336 5.56 10.00 10.45
C TYR A 336 5.22 11.38 11.03
N ALA A 337 3.96 11.81 10.86
CA ALA A 337 3.38 12.88 11.67
C ALA A 337 3.09 12.37 13.09
N ASP A 338 3.63 12.99 14.15
CA ASP A 338 3.06 12.71 15.48
C ASP A 338 1.61 13.19 15.52
N ARG A 339 0.70 12.23 15.59
CA ARG A 339 -0.74 12.47 15.61
C ARG A 339 -1.35 12.50 16.99
N ASN A 340 -0.64 12.12 18.05
CA ASN A 340 -1.24 12.03 19.36
C ASN A 340 -1.38 13.42 19.98
N ARG A 341 -2.62 13.85 20.26
CA ARG A 341 -2.82 15.02 21.12
C ARG A 341 -2.67 14.62 22.58
N THR A 342 -1.84 15.34 23.31
CA THR A 342 -1.87 15.25 24.77
C THR A 342 -3.15 15.90 25.30
N PHE A 343 -3.64 15.41 26.45
CA PHE A 343 -4.80 16.01 27.13
C PHE A 343 -4.65 17.52 27.34
N TRP A 344 -3.43 17.98 27.64
CA TRP A 344 -3.13 19.39 27.84
C TRP A 344 -3.19 20.22 26.55
N GLN A 345 -2.74 19.68 25.41
CA GLN A 345 -2.85 20.35 24.11
C GLN A 345 -4.31 20.52 23.67
N TRP A 346 -5.17 19.57 24.03
CA TRP A 346 -6.60 19.69 23.79
C TRP A 346 -7.22 20.81 24.64
N LEU A 347 -6.92 20.87 25.94
CA LEU A 347 -7.42 21.93 26.83
C LEU A 347 -6.91 23.32 26.47
N SER A 348 -5.66 23.44 25.98
CA SER A 348 -5.06 24.74 25.66
C SER A 348 -5.47 25.31 24.30
N GLY A 349 -6.19 24.53 23.47
CA GLY A 349 -6.55 24.94 22.11
C GLY A 349 -5.35 25.14 21.16
N SER A 350 -4.15 24.75 21.57
CA SER A 350 -2.93 24.88 20.79
C SER A 350 -2.96 23.88 19.63
N ARG A 351 -3.06 24.39 18.40
CA ARG A 351 -3.05 23.57 17.19
C ARG A 351 -1.64 23.14 16.80
#